data_AF-A0A7I8CTP8-F1
#
_entry.id   AF-A0A7I8CTP8-F1
#
_cell.length_a   1.000
_cell.length_b   1.000
_cell.length_c   1.000
_cell.angle_alpha   90.00
_cell.angle_beta   90.00
_cell.angle_gamma   90.00
#
_symmetry.space_group_name_H-M   'P 1'
#
loop_
_entity.id
_entity.type
_entity.pdbx_description
1 polymer ?
#
loop_
_entity_poly.entity_id
_entity_poly.type
_entity_poly.pdbx_seq_one_letter_code
_entity_poly.pdbx_strand_id
1 'polypeptide(L)' 'MDNIFKKHEVNADNVRSIIVRVAHTEARIVDNREIPDICLQHMVSVMLLDKTISFQAAHDKCPYEPSRRLASPR' A
#
# COMPACT_ATOMS: atom_id res chain seq x y z
N MET A 1 -10.24 -15.28 -8.27
CA MET A 1 -10.49 -13.87 -7.91
C MET A 1 -9.80 -12.99 -8.94
N ASP A 2 -10.55 -12.17 -9.66
CA ASP A 2 -9.98 -11.18 -10.58
C ASP A 2 -9.72 -9.88 -9.86
N ASN A 3 -8.51 -9.34 -10.03
CA ASN A 3 -8.07 -8.09 -9.43
C ASN A 3 -7.71 -7.08 -10.53
N ILE A 4 -7.35 -5.85 -10.13
CA ILE A 4 -7.04 -4.77 -11.07
C ILE A 4 -5.86 -5.11 -11.99
N PHE A 5 -4.85 -5.82 -11.49
CA PHE A 5 -3.65 -6.20 -12.25
C PHE A 5 -3.93 -7.22 -13.37
N LYS A 6 -5.00 -8.03 -13.24
CA LYS A 6 -5.43 -8.96 -14.30
C LYS A 6 -6.27 -8.29 -15.38
N LYS A 7 -6.97 -7.20 -15.03
CA LYS A 7 -7.91 -6.51 -15.92
C LYS A 7 -7.28 -5.34 -16.67
N HIS A 8 -6.22 -4.75 -16.11
CA HIS A 8 -5.59 -3.54 -16.62
C HIS A 8 -4.07 -3.63 -16.49
N GLU A 9 -3.36 -3.07 -17.47
CA GLU A 9 -1.93 -2.82 -17.36
C GLU A 9 -1.69 -1.69 -16.36
N VAL A 10 -1.47 -2.05 -15.10
CA VAL A 10 -1.08 -1.10 -14.06
C VAL A 10 0.45 -1.08 -13.98
N ASN A 11 1.04 0.07 -14.30
CA ASN A 11 2.45 0.38 -14.05
C ASN A 11 2.50 1.43 -12.92
N ALA A 12 3.36 1.20 -11.92
CA ALA A 12 3.57 2.10 -10.79
C ALA A 12 3.87 3.54 -11.21
N ASP A 13 4.63 3.75 -12.29
CA ASP A 13 4.99 5.07 -12.82
C ASP A 13 3.77 5.86 -13.31
N ASN A 14 2.68 5.16 -13.63
CA ASN A 14 1.43 5.75 -14.12
C ASN A 14 0.38 5.93 -13.02
N VAL A 15 0.71 5.64 -11.76
CA VAL A 15 -0.22 5.75 -10.63
C VAL A 15 -0.04 7.08 -9.90
N ARG A 16 -1.01 7.98 -10.06
CA ARG A 16 -1.04 9.27 -9.36
C ARG A 16 -1.40 9.14 -7.86
N SER A 17 -2.30 8.24 -7.52
CA SER A 17 -2.81 8.08 -6.14
C SER A 17 -3.47 6.73 -5.95
N ILE A 18 -3.35 6.17 -4.74
CA ILE A 18 -4.09 4.99 -4.31
C ILE A 18 -4.97 5.36 -3.12
N ILE A 19 -6.26 5.01 -3.20
CA ILE A 19 -7.24 5.23 -2.13
C ILE A 19 -7.65 3.86 -1.60
N VAL A 20 -7.33 3.59 -0.34
CA VAL A 20 -7.72 2.36 0.35
C VAL A 20 -8.81 2.68 1.36
N ARG A 21 -9.95 2.02 1.24
CA ARG A 21 -11.07 2.16 2.19
C ARG A 21 -11.10 0.93 3.07
N VAL A 22 -10.95 1.13 4.37
CA VAL A 22 -11.03 0.09 5.40
C VAL A 22 -11.96 0.57 6.51
N ALA A 23 -12.48 -0.36 7.30
CA ALA A 23 -13.26 -0.01 8.47
C ALA A 23 -12.39 0.70 9.53
N HIS A 24 -13.02 1.54 10.35
CA HIS A 24 -12.32 2.50 11.21
C HIS A 24 -11.43 1.81 12.26
N THR A 25 -11.88 0.69 12.81
CA THR A 25 -11.12 -0.05 13.83
C THR A 25 -9.85 -0.64 13.24
N GLU A 26 -9.93 -1.15 12.03
CA GLU A 26 -8.86 -1.78 11.27
C GLU A 26 -7.86 -0.72 10.82
N ALA A 27 -8.32 0.45 10.37
CA ALA A 27 -7.46 1.60 10.05
C ALA A 27 -6.53 1.93 11.22
N ARG A 28 -7.06 1.95 12.46
CA ARG A 28 -6.26 2.23 13.66
C ARG A 28 -5.16 1.21 13.92
N ILE A 29 -5.20 0.02 13.31
CA ILE A 29 -4.22 -1.06 13.47
C ILE A 29 -3.14 -0.99 12.39
N VAL A 30 -3.48 -0.56 11.17
CA VAL A 30 -2.60 -0.69 9.99
C VAL A 30 -2.16 0.63 9.35
N ASP A 31 -2.73 1.76 9.77
CA ASP A 31 -2.43 3.08 9.19
C ASP A 31 -1.07 3.61 9.67
N ASN A 32 -0.17 3.83 8.71
CA ASN A 32 1.11 4.52 8.87
C ASN A 32 1.98 3.95 10.01
N ARG A 33 2.21 2.64 9.96
CA ARG A 33 3.04 1.93 10.93
C ARG A 33 4.51 1.99 10.55
N GLU A 34 5.36 2.01 11.59
CA GLU A 34 6.82 1.90 11.42
C GLU A 34 7.24 0.48 11.03
N ILE A 35 6.48 -0.54 11.46
CA ILE A 35 6.74 -1.93 11.12
C ILE A 35 6.12 -2.23 9.74
N PRO A 36 6.91 -2.69 8.74
CA PRO A 36 6.46 -2.80 7.35
C PRO A 36 5.29 -3.76 7.11
N ASP A 37 5.28 -4.90 7.80
CA ASP A 37 4.31 -5.99 7.62
C ASP A 37 2.90 -5.68 8.12
N ILE A 38 2.75 -4.67 8.98
CA ILE A 38 1.46 -4.16 9.46
C ILE A 38 1.16 -2.76 8.93
N CYS A 39 2.04 -2.16 8.12
CA CYS A 39 1.81 -0.88 7.49
C CYS A 39 1.08 -1.08 6.16
N LEU A 40 -0.21 -0.71 6.11
CA LEU A 40 -1.05 -0.91 4.92
C LEU A 40 -0.48 -0.21 3.69
N GLN A 41 0.06 1.00 3.87
CA GLN A 41 0.67 1.78 2.80
C GLN A 41 1.87 1.06 2.21
N HIS A 42 2.75 0.54 3.08
CA HIS A 42 3.92 -0.22 2.64
C HIS A 42 3.50 -1.45 1.84
N MET A 43 2.59 -2.26 2.37
CA MET A 43 2.10 -3.46 1.69
C MET A 43 1.48 -3.14 0.33
N VAL A 44 0.69 -2.07 0.23
CA VAL A 44 0.08 -1.64 -1.04
C VAL A 44 1.13 -1.13 -2.02
N SER A 45 2.15 -0.41 -1.56
CA SER A 45 3.28 0.02 -2.39
C SER A 45 4.07 -1.16 -2.96
N VAL A 46 4.42 -2.14 -2.12
CA VAL A 46 5.08 -3.38 -2.56
C VAL A 46 4.21 -4.12 -3.58
N MET A 47 2.91 -4.28 -3.29
CA MET A 47 1.98 -4.92 -4.21
C MET A 47 1.87 -4.20 -5.56
N LEU A 48 1.94 -2.87 -5.57
CA LEU A 48 1.92 -2.09 -6.81
C LEU A 48 3.17 -2.33 -7.66
N LEU A 49 4.35 -2.40 -7.03
CA LEU A 49 5.62 -2.61 -7.70
C LEU A 49 5.76 -4.04 -8.22
N ASP A 50 5.44 -5.02 -7.37
CA ASP A 50 5.68 -6.43 -7.66
C ASP A 50 4.47 -7.14 -8.30
N LYS A 51 3.32 -6.45 -8.39
CA LYS A 51 2.02 -7.00 -8.83
C LYS A 51 1.54 -8.19 -8.00
N THR A 52 2.17 -8.41 -6.85
CA THR A 52 1.89 -9.44 -5.86
C THR A 52 2.47 -9.00 -4.53
N ILE A 53 2.10 -9.68 -3.45
CA ILE A 53 2.79 -9.53 -2.17
C ILE A 53 3.09 -10.92 -1.63
N SER A 54 4.33 -11.13 -1.20
CA SER A 54 4.76 -12.35 -0.52
C SER A 54 5.06 -12.05 0.94
N PHE A 55 5.08 -13.08 1.78
CA PHE A 55 5.46 -12.93 3.19
C PHE A 55 6.83 -12.26 3.34
N GLN A 56 7.83 -12.69 2.56
CA GLN A 56 9.17 -12.09 2.58
C GLN A 56 9.13 -10.60 2.21
N ALA A 57 8.44 -10.25 1.12
CA ALA A 57 8.35 -8.88 0.66
C ALA A 57 7.62 -7.95 1.63
N ALA A 58 6.73 -8.49 2.48
CA ALA A 58 6.06 -7.72 3.53
C ALA A 58 6.96 -7.39 4.73
N HIS A 59 8.04 -8.16 4.95
CA HIS A 59 8.97 -7.95 6.06
C HIS A 59 10.18 -7.08 5.68
N ASP A 60 10.51 -6.99 4.39
CA ASP A 60 11.62 -6.19 3.93
C ASP A 60 11.31 -4.69 4.14
N LYS A 61 12.21 -3.99 4.84
CA LYS A 61 12.06 -2.53 5.03
C LYS A 61 12.14 -1.86 3.67
N CYS A 62 11.03 -1.24 3.23
CA CYS A 62 11.08 -0.41 2.03
C CYS A 62 12.04 0.77 2.30
N PRO A 63 12.94 1.11 1.37
CA PRO A 63 13.78 2.31 1.50
C PRO A 63 12.98 3.62 1.44
N TYR A 64 11.68 3.55 1.14
CA TYR A 64 10.78 4.68 1.06
C TYR A 64 10.24 5.07 2.44
N GLU A 65 10.74 6.18 2.98
CA GLU A 65 10.19 6.85 4.16
C GLU A 65 9.06 7.80 3.70
N PRO A 66 7.77 7.55 4.03
CA PRO A 66 6.70 8.43 3.60
C PRO A 66 6.72 9.70 4.45
N SER A 67 7.61 10.64 4.13
CA SER A 67 7.47 12.00 4.60
C SER A 67 6.23 12.62 3.93
N ARG A 68 5.34 13.16 4.77
CA ARG A 68 4.13 13.94 4.45
C ARG A 68 2.81 13.16 4.44
N ARG A 69 2.04 13.36 5.52
CA ARG A 69 0.60 13.14 5.61
C ARG A 69 -0.06 13.57 4.29
N LEU A 70 -0.71 12.63 3.61
CA LEU A 70 -1.75 12.96 2.65
C LEU A 70 -2.92 13.51 3.49
N ALA A 71 -3.00 14.84 3.55
CA ALA A 71 -4.08 15.53 4.21
C ALA A 71 -5.43 15.06 3.65
N SER A 72 -6.36 14.77 4.56
CA SER A 72 -7.77 14.51 4.26
C SER A 72 -8.33 15.63 3.36
N PRO A 73 -8.95 15.30 2.22
CA PRO A 73 -9.91 16.22 1.64
C PRO A 73 -11.13 16.26 2.57
N ARG A 74 -11.56 17.47 2.93
CA ARG A 74 -12.89 17.70 3.47
C ARG A 74 -13.94 17.36 2.43
#